data_AF-A0A316UMC0-F1
#
_entry.id   AF-A0A316UMC0-F1
#
_cell.length_a   1.000
_cell.length_b   1.000
_cell.length_c   1.000
_cell.angle_alpha   90.00
_cell.angle_beta   90.00
_cell.angle_gamma   90.00
#
_symmetry.space_group_name_H-M   'P 1'
#
loop_
_entity.id
_entity.type
_entity.pdbx_description
1 polymer ?
#
loop_
_entity_poly.entity_id
_entity_poly.type
_entity_poly.pdbx_seq_one_letter_code
_entity_poly.pdbx_strand_id
1 'polypeptide(L)'
;AFTSIAGLLIHAACDGIAMGASAASRDEGLKLVVVGAILLHKAPAAFGLCTLLISRGLSRTDIRKAMGIFSLATPVGALGTYFLLSIALGGTPASDSDSGSGSGSSAEAGSSAISPSHVGTALTFSAGSFIYVALDAVHELASSSSDYERGPDGRHIAKMTLGRTGRIATLLAGAVLPKTLQIV
;
A
#
# COMPACT_ATOMS: atom_id res chain seq x y z
N ALA A 1 7.09 7.42 14.08
CA ALA A 1 6.09 6.38 14.43
C ALA A 1 4.68 6.82 14.07
N PHE A 2 4.19 7.95 14.62
CA PHE A 2 2.85 8.45 14.32
C PHE A 2 2.67 8.75 12.82
N THR A 3 3.62 9.44 12.18
CA THR A 3 3.58 9.75 10.74
C THR A 3 3.49 8.50 9.87
N SER A 4 4.29 7.47 10.17
CA SER A 4 4.29 6.22 9.40
C SER A 4 2.98 5.45 9.56
N ILE A 5 2.44 5.36 10.79
CA ILE A 5 1.13 4.74 11.05
C ILE A 5 0.01 5.53 10.36
N ALA A 6 0.02 6.86 10.47
CA ALA A 6 -0.99 7.71 9.86
C ALA A 6 -0.96 7.65 8.32
N GLY A 7 0.23 7.70 7.71
CA GLY A 7 0.37 7.58 6.26
C GLY A 7 -0.08 6.21 5.73
N LEU A 8 0.26 5.12 6.44
CA LEU A 8 -0.22 3.78 6.08
C LEU A 8 -1.72 3.59 6.35
N LEU A 9 -2.29 4.31 7.32
CA LEU A 9 -3.72 4.32 7.57
C LEU A 9 -4.48 5.05 6.46
N ILE A 10 -3.97 6.20 6.00
CA ILE A 10 -4.51 6.94 4.86
C ILE A 10 -4.40 6.09 3.60
N HIS A 11 -3.26 5.44 3.36
CA HIS A 11 -3.07 4.49 2.26
C HIS A 11 -4.14 3.38 2.27
N ALA A 12 -4.31 2.69 3.41
CA ALA A 12 -5.31 1.63 3.54
C ALA A 12 -6.76 2.14 3.36
N ALA A 13 -7.05 3.39 3.73
CA ALA A 13 -8.33 4.03 3.48
C ALA A 13 -8.54 4.34 1.99
N CYS A 14 -7.51 4.85 1.29
CA CYS A 14 -7.55 5.07 -0.15
C CYS A 14 -7.76 3.77 -0.94
N ASP A 15 -7.13 2.66 -0.50
CA ASP A 15 -7.39 1.34 -1.07
C ASP A 15 -8.87 0.93 -0.89
N GLY A 16 -9.43 1.22 0.29
CA GLY A 16 -10.86 1.02 0.56
C GLY A 16 -11.75 1.82 -0.38
N ILE A 17 -11.45 3.11 -0.57
CA ILE A 17 -12.19 3.99 -1.48
C ILE A 17 -12.15 3.46 -2.92
N ALA A 18 -10.96 3.06 -3.40
CA ALA A 18 -10.80 2.50 -4.74
C ALA A 18 -11.61 1.20 -4.90
N MET A 19 -11.58 0.32 -3.90
CA MET A 19 -12.37 -0.92 -3.88
C MET A 19 -13.89 -0.63 -3.88
N GLY A 20 -14.37 0.25 -2.99
CA GLY A 20 -15.80 0.61 -2.91
C GLY A 20 -16.31 1.32 -4.17
N ALA A 21 -15.49 2.16 -4.78
CA ALA A 21 -15.81 2.80 -6.06
C ALA A 21 -15.87 1.79 -7.22
N SER A 22 -14.94 0.82 -7.26
CA SER A 22 -14.96 -0.26 -8.25
C SER A 22 -16.17 -1.18 -8.11
N ALA A 23 -16.64 -1.42 -6.88
CA ALA A 23 -17.83 -2.24 -6.60
C ALA A 23 -19.12 -1.64 -7.17
N ALA A 24 -19.19 -0.32 -7.33
CA ALA A 24 -20.30 0.38 -7.99
C ALA A 24 -20.23 0.35 -9.53
N SER A 25 -19.12 -0.13 -10.10
CA SER A 25 -18.97 -0.30 -11.56
C SER A 25 -19.69 -1.55 -12.06
N ARG A 26 -20.03 -1.59 -13.35
CA ARG A 26 -20.65 -2.77 -14.00
C ARG A 26 -19.63 -3.79 -14.53
N ASP A 27 -18.35 -3.41 -14.59
CA ASP A 27 -17.28 -4.26 -15.08
C ASP A 27 -16.77 -5.20 -13.98
N GLU A 28 -17.12 -6.49 -14.08
CA GLU A 28 -16.64 -7.54 -13.17
C GLU A 28 -15.13 -7.78 -13.27
N GLY A 29 -14.53 -7.59 -14.45
CA GLY A 29 -13.09 -7.71 -14.65
C GLY A 29 -12.34 -6.65 -13.85
N LEU A 30 -12.81 -5.40 -13.91
CA LEU A 30 -12.24 -4.30 -13.14
C LEU A 30 -12.36 -4.53 -11.62
N LYS A 31 -13.48 -5.07 -11.13
CA LYS A 31 -13.65 -5.44 -9.72
C LYS A 31 -12.62 -6.46 -9.26
N LEU A 32 -12.47 -7.55 -10.02
CA LEU A 32 -11.53 -8.62 -9.68
C LEU A 32 -10.09 -8.16 -9.74
N VAL A 33 -9.71 -7.36 -10.75
CA VAL A 33 -8.36 -6.80 -10.88
C VAL A 33 -8.04 -5.85 -9.72
N VAL A 34 -8.95 -4.94 -9.37
CA VAL A 34 -8.74 -3.96 -8.28
C VAL A 34 -8.65 -4.67 -6.92
N VAL A 35 -9.58 -5.57 -6.61
CA VAL A 35 -9.55 -6.35 -5.36
C VAL A 35 -8.31 -7.24 -5.29
N GLY A 36 -7.97 -7.92 -6.39
CA GLY A 36 -6.77 -8.75 -6.46
C GLY A 36 -5.49 -7.95 -6.23
N ALA A 37 -5.33 -6.81 -6.90
CA ALA A 37 -4.18 -5.93 -6.72
C ALA A 37 -4.05 -5.44 -5.27
N ILE A 38 -5.15 -4.94 -4.68
CA ILE A 38 -5.16 -4.45 -3.29
C ILE A 38 -4.82 -5.56 -2.31
N LEU A 39 -5.42 -6.75 -2.45
CA LEU A 39 -5.14 -7.87 -1.56
C LEU A 39 -3.68 -8.32 -1.65
N LEU A 40 -3.14 -8.40 -2.87
CA LEU A 40 -1.74 -8.77 -3.10
C LEU A 40 -0.76 -7.75 -2.51
N HIS A 41 -1.04 -6.44 -2.59
CA HIS A 41 -0.14 -5.42 -2.04
C HIS A 41 -0.37 -5.12 -0.56
N LYS A 42 -1.52 -5.49 0.01
CA LYS A 42 -1.84 -5.28 1.43
C LYS A 42 -1.03 -6.20 2.34
N ALA A 43 -0.68 -7.41 1.88
CA ALA A 43 0.22 -8.30 2.61
C ALA A 43 1.65 -7.71 2.76
N PRO A 44 2.32 -7.25 1.70
CA PRO A 44 3.58 -6.49 1.79
C PRO A 44 3.49 -5.26 2.70
N ALA A 45 2.43 -4.46 2.59
CA ALA A 45 2.25 -3.26 3.39
C ALA A 45 2.08 -3.58 4.90
N ALA A 46 1.30 -4.62 5.24
CA ALA A 46 1.13 -5.08 6.61
C ALA A 46 2.46 -5.60 7.20
N PHE A 47 3.23 -6.35 6.42
CA PHE A 47 4.55 -6.83 6.83
C PHE A 47 5.53 -5.69 7.09
N GLY A 48 5.55 -4.69 6.20
CA GLY A 48 6.37 -3.48 6.36
C GLY A 48 6.01 -2.70 7.63
N LEU A 49 4.71 -2.48 7.88
CA LEU A 49 4.24 -1.80 9.09
C LEU A 49 4.57 -2.60 10.36
N CYS A 50 4.37 -3.92 10.36
CA CYS A 50 4.72 -4.77 11.50
C CYS A 50 6.22 -4.68 11.83
N THR A 51 7.08 -4.79 10.80
CA THR A 51 8.53 -4.68 10.93
C THR A 51 8.95 -3.31 11.47
N LEU A 52 8.32 -2.23 10.97
CA LEU A 52 8.56 -0.86 11.46
C LEU A 52 8.15 -0.71 12.92
N LEU A 53 7.01 -1.24 13.34
CA LEU A 53 6.58 -1.11 14.74
C LEU A 53 7.44 -1.94 15.69
N ILE A 54 7.92 -3.10 15.25
CA ILE A 54 8.89 -3.93 15.99
C ILE A 54 10.22 -3.18 16.14
N SER A 55 10.74 -2.57 15.07
CA SER A 55 12.03 -1.84 15.13
C SER A 55 12.00 -0.63 16.06
N ARG A 56 10.81 -0.08 16.33
CA ARG A 56 10.58 1.02 17.30
C ARG A 56 10.39 0.56 18.74
N GLY A 57 10.40 -0.75 19.01
CA GLY A 57 10.24 -1.29 20.36
C GLY A 57 8.84 -1.14 20.96
N LEU A 58 7.78 -1.01 20.14
CA LEU A 58 6.42 -0.93 20.65
C LEU A 58 5.98 -2.23 21.32
N SER A 59 5.05 -2.12 22.28
CA SER A 59 4.47 -3.30 22.93
C SER A 59 3.73 -4.17 21.92
N ARG A 60 3.74 -5.49 22.12
CA ARG A 60 3.00 -6.44 21.25
C ARG A 60 1.50 -6.13 21.17
N THR A 61 0.94 -5.46 22.16
CA THR A 61 -0.47 -5.05 22.18
C THR A 61 -0.70 -3.85 21.26
N ASP A 62 0.19 -2.87 21.25
CA ASP A 62 0.07 -1.70 20.37
C ASP A 62 0.31 -2.07 18.92
N ILE A 63 1.24 -2.99 18.66
CA ILE A 63 1.46 -3.57 17.32
C ILE A 63 0.18 -4.23 16.81
N ARG A 64 -0.45 -5.10 17.62
CA ARG A 64 -1.71 -5.76 17.25
C ARG A 64 -2.85 -4.76 17.01
N LYS A 65 -2.95 -3.71 17.83
CA LYS A 65 -3.94 -2.64 17.63
C LYS A 65 -3.71 -1.91 16.31
N ALA A 66 -2.47 -1.49 16.02
CA ALA A 66 -2.13 -0.82 14.77
C ALA A 66 -2.39 -1.70 13.54
N MET A 67 -2.04 -3.00 13.61
CA MET A 67 -2.39 -3.98 12.57
C MET A 67 -3.90 -4.14 12.37
N GLY A 68 -4.65 -4.19 13.47
CA GLY A 68 -6.12 -4.28 13.44
C GLY A 68 -6.74 -3.05 12.76
N ILE A 69 -6.32 -1.85 13.17
CA ILE A 69 -6.80 -0.59 12.60
C ILE A 69 -6.43 -0.49 11.10
N PHE A 70 -5.19 -0.84 10.73
CA PHE A 70 -4.74 -0.89 9.33
C PHE A 70 -5.53 -1.89 8.47
N SER A 71 -5.87 -3.05 9.03
CA SER A 71 -6.68 -4.05 8.35
C SER A 71 -8.12 -3.56 8.15
N LEU A 72 -8.72 -2.95 9.18
CA LEU A 72 -10.09 -2.44 9.17
C LEU A 72 -10.29 -1.20 8.30
N ALA A 73 -9.26 -0.39 8.08
CA ALA A 73 -9.37 0.83 7.29
C ALA A 73 -9.84 0.58 5.84
N THR A 74 -9.37 -0.50 5.20
CA THR A 74 -9.77 -0.87 3.84
C THR A 74 -11.24 -1.32 3.74
N PRO A 75 -11.75 -2.29 4.52
CA PRO A 75 -13.16 -2.66 4.47
C PRO A 75 -14.09 -1.54 4.94
N VAL A 76 -13.69 -0.74 5.93
CA VAL A 76 -14.48 0.43 6.35
C VAL A 76 -14.53 1.49 5.24
N GLY A 77 -13.40 1.78 4.59
CA GLY A 77 -13.35 2.67 3.43
C GLY A 77 -14.20 2.16 2.27
N ALA A 78 -14.13 0.87 1.96
CA ALA A 78 -14.91 0.25 0.88
C ALA A 78 -16.42 0.31 1.14
N LEU A 79 -16.85 -0.06 2.35
CA LEU A 79 -18.26 0.05 2.74
C LEU A 79 -18.73 1.50 2.74
N GLY A 80 -17.94 2.40 3.33
CA GLY A 80 -18.26 3.84 3.37
C GLY A 80 -18.45 4.41 1.97
N THR A 81 -17.53 4.13 1.05
CA THR A 81 -17.63 4.56 -0.35
C THR A 81 -18.82 3.90 -1.05
N TYR A 82 -19.05 2.60 -0.87
CA TYR A 82 -20.20 1.92 -1.47
C TYR A 82 -21.53 2.53 -1.03
N PHE A 83 -21.73 2.74 0.28
CA PHE A 83 -22.95 3.38 0.79
C PHE A 83 -23.10 4.82 0.32
N LEU A 84 -22.01 5.60 0.33
CA LEU A 84 -22.02 6.98 -0.13
C LEU A 84 -22.45 7.09 -1.59
N LEU A 85 -21.92 6.22 -2.46
CA LEU A 85 -22.30 6.13 -3.87
C LEU A 85 -23.73 5.64 -4.04
N SER A 86 -24.13 4.61 -3.30
CA SER A 86 -25.48 4.05 -3.37
C SER A 86 -26.54 5.09 -3.02
N ILE A 87 -26.27 5.95 -2.03
CA ILE A 87 -27.15 7.05 -1.62
C ILE A 87 -27.08 8.21 -2.63
N ALA A 88 -25.88 8.60 -3.07
CA ALA A 88 -25.67 9.75 -3.95
C ALA A 88 -26.13 9.52 -5.41
N LEU A 89 -26.07 8.29 -5.92
CA LEU A 89 -26.49 7.94 -7.29
C LEU A 89 -27.94 7.41 -7.40
N GLY A 90 -28.65 7.24 -6.28
CA GLY A 90 -30.06 6.80 -6.26
C GLY A 90 -30.23 5.29 -6.46
N GLY A 91 -30.78 4.60 -5.46
CA GLY A 91 -30.83 3.14 -5.38
C GLY A 91 -31.57 2.43 -6.52
N THR A 92 -30.93 1.40 -7.08
CA THR A 92 -31.39 0.00 -7.20
C THR A 92 -30.32 -0.80 -7.96
N PRO A 93 -29.86 -1.96 -7.46
CA PRO A 93 -29.03 -2.87 -8.23
C PRO A 93 -29.93 -3.87 -8.94
N ALA A 94 -30.50 -3.50 -10.08
CA ALA A 94 -31.05 -4.46 -11.04
C ALA A 94 -31.52 -3.72 -12.29
N SER A 95 -30.96 -4.07 -13.44
CA SER A 95 -31.73 -4.39 -14.65
C SER A 95 -30.74 -4.80 -15.73
N ASP A 96 -30.86 -6.06 -16.10
CA ASP A 96 -30.19 -6.72 -17.21
C ASP A 96 -30.25 -5.88 -18.47
N SER A 97 -29.12 -5.74 -19.17
CA SER A 97 -29.07 -5.49 -20.60
C SER A 97 -27.69 -5.88 -21.11
N ASP A 98 -27.68 -7.07 -21.69
CA ASP A 98 -26.72 -7.60 -22.66
C ASP A 98 -26.19 -6.51 -23.62
N SER A 99 -24.87 -6.53 -23.88
CA SER A 99 -24.25 -6.19 -25.17
C SER A 99 -22.73 -6.25 -25.07
N GLY A 100 -22.15 -7.36 -25.58
CA GLY A 100 -21.08 -7.29 -26.58
C GLY A 100 -19.67 -6.84 -26.19
N SER A 101 -18.75 -7.82 -26.16
CA SER A 101 -17.48 -7.84 -26.91
C SER A 101 -16.65 -6.55 -26.99
N GLY A 102 -15.46 -6.56 -26.35
CA GLY A 102 -14.40 -5.60 -26.70
C GLY A 102 -13.13 -5.76 -25.87
N SER A 103 -12.17 -6.51 -26.40
CA SER A 103 -10.77 -6.49 -25.98
C SER A 103 -10.14 -5.10 -26.22
N GLY A 104 -9.38 -4.58 -25.25
CA GLY A 104 -8.32 -3.60 -25.53
C GLY A 104 -8.43 -2.26 -24.79
N SER A 105 -7.48 -2.06 -23.88
CA SER A 105 -6.73 -0.82 -23.60
C SER A 105 -7.40 0.56 -23.73
N SER A 106 -7.36 1.27 -22.60
CA SER A 106 -7.17 2.74 -22.46
C SER A 106 -8.31 3.66 -22.90
N ALA A 107 -8.74 4.52 -21.96
CA ALA A 107 -9.33 5.86 -22.13
C ALA A 107 -10.48 5.99 -23.15
N GLU A 108 -11.71 6.29 -22.74
CA GLU A 108 -12.27 7.66 -22.64
C GLU A 108 -13.73 7.48 -22.15
N ALA A 109 -14.12 8.05 -21.00
CA ALA A 109 -14.91 9.28 -20.89
C ALA A 109 -16.34 9.24 -21.51
N GLY A 110 -17.34 8.91 -20.68
CA GLY A 110 -18.76 9.09 -21.02
C GLY A 110 -19.73 8.78 -19.88
N SER A 111 -20.24 9.83 -19.23
CA SER A 111 -21.44 9.89 -18.36
C SER A 111 -21.52 9.06 -17.06
N SER A 112 -21.61 9.78 -15.94
CA SER A 112 -22.50 9.47 -14.79
C SER A 112 -22.37 8.10 -14.10
N ALA A 113 -21.23 7.44 -14.24
CA ALA A 113 -20.68 6.44 -13.34
C ALA A 113 -19.28 6.93 -12.96
N ILE A 114 -18.75 6.60 -11.79
CA ILE A 114 -17.43 7.08 -11.36
C ILE A 114 -16.42 6.74 -12.43
N SER A 115 -15.92 7.78 -13.12
CA SER A 115 -14.98 7.58 -14.21
C SER A 115 -13.74 6.85 -13.68
N PRO A 116 -13.21 5.84 -14.40
CA PRO A 116 -11.98 5.12 -14.01
C PRO A 116 -10.83 6.03 -13.63
N SER A 117 -10.81 7.26 -14.18
CA SER A 117 -9.85 8.30 -13.83
C SER A 117 -9.83 8.64 -12.33
N HIS A 118 -10.98 8.68 -11.65
CA HIS A 118 -11.04 9.03 -10.23
C HIS A 118 -10.49 7.90 -9.34
N VAL A 119 -10.78 6.65 -9.70
CA VAL A 119 -10.19 5.48 -9.05
C VAL A 119 -8.68 5.48 -9.26
N GLY A 120 -8.22 5.75 -10.49
CA GLY A 120 -6.81 5.91 -10.80
C GLY A 120 -6.12 7.01 -9.98
N THR A 121 -6.74 8.19 -9.85
CA THR A 121 -6.18 9.28 -9.02
C THR A 121 -6.13 8.94 -7.53
N ALA A 122 -7.13 8.22 -7.02
CA ALA A 122 -7.11 7.75 -5.63
C ALA A 122 -5.98 6.73 -5.41
N LEU A 123 -5.75 5.85 -6.38
CA LEU A 123 -4.66 4.86 -6.35
C LEU A 123 -3.27 5.50 -6.48
N THR A 124 -3.07 6.49 -7.35
CA THR A 124 -1.78 7.19 -7.48
C THR A 124 -1.46 8.03 -6.24
N PHE A 125 -2.47 8.70 -5.68
CA PHE A 125 -2.32 9.37 -4.38
C PHE A 125 -1.97 8.37 -3.26
N SER A 126 -2.65 7.22 -3.22
CA SER A 126 -2.35 6.12 -2.29
C SER A 126 -0.89 5.65 -2.44
N ALA A 127 -0.41 5.45 -3.67
CA ALA A 127 0.96 5.02 -3.94
C ALA A 127 2.00 6.07 -3.47
N GLY A 128 1.74 7.36 -3.68
CA GLY A 128 2.61 8.43 -3.21
C GLY A 128 2.74 8.46 -1.67
N SER A 129 1.63 8.26 -0.95
CA SER A 129 1.65 8.21 0.51
C SER A 129 2.46 7.03 1.05
N PHE A 130 2.38 5.86 0.40
CA PHE A 130 3.19 4.69 0.74
C PHE A 130 4.70 4.94 0.53
N ILE A 131 5.08 5.52 -0.62
CA ILE A 131 6.48 5.83 -0.93
C ILE A 131 7.05 6.85 0.07
N TYR A 132 6.28 7.88 0.43
CA TYR A 132 6.70 8.85 1.45
C TYR A 132 6.98 8.17 2.79
N VAL A 133 6.07 7.31 3.27
CA VAL A 133 6.27 6.56 4.52
C VAL A 133 7.43 5.59 4.43
N ALA A 134 7.63 4.94 3.29
CA ALA A 134 8.76 4.04 3.07
C ALA A 134 10.09 4.80 3.14
N LEU A 135 10.17 5.99 2.54
CA LEU A 135 11.36 6.85 2.60
C LEU A 135 11.63 7.34 4.03
N ASP A 136 10.60 7.77 4.75
CA ASP A 136 10.69 8.14 6.18
C ASP A 136 11.24 6.97 7.01
N ALA A 137 10.71 5.76 6.81
CA ALA A 137 11.17 4.56 7.49
C ALA A 137 12.63 4.22 7.17
N VAL A 138 13.03 4.31 5.90
CA VAL A 138 14.41 4.04 5.46
C VAL A 138 15.38 5.07 6.03
N HIS A 139 15.06 6.35 5.98
CA HIS A 139 15.90 7.39 6.55
C HIS A 139 16.07 7.21 8.06
N GLU A 140 14.99 6.87 8.75
CA GLU A 140 15.05 6.65 10.19
C GLU A 140 15.87 5.39 10.56
N LEU A 141 15.69 4.28 9.82
CA LEU A 141 16.49 3.06 10.00
C LEU A 141 17.96 3.27 9.63
N ALA A 142 18.25 4.04 8.59
CA ALA A 142 19.61 4.40 8.21
C ALA A 142 20.29 5.31 9.24
N SER A 143 19.51 6.11 9.98
CA SER A 143 20.02 6.98 11.05
C SER A 143 20.27 6.24 12.38
N SER A 144 19.66 5.07 12.59
CA SER A 144 19.79 4.28 13.82
C SER A 144 20.82 3.15 13.66
N SER A 145 22.09 3.47 13.91
CA SER A 145 23.15 2.54 14.37
C SER A 145 23.35 1.22 13.60
N SER A 146 24.39 1.16 12.75
CA SER A 146 24.95 -0.11 12.26
C SER A 146 26.44 -0.31 12.57
N ASP A 147 27.06 0.50 13.44
CA ASP A 147 28.52 0.51 13.55
C ASP A 147 29.08 0.13 14.94
N TYR A 148 28.37 -0.57 15.84
CA TYR A 148 28.99 -0.99 17.11
C TYR A 148 28.53 -2.35 17.68
N GLU A 149 29.50 -3.25 17.91
CA GLU A 149 29.37 -4.40 18.84
C GLU A 149 29.98 -4.03 20.21
N ARG A 150 29.42 -4.60 21.30
CA ARG A 150 29.95 -4.47 22.65
C ARG A 150 31.07 -5.48 22.87
N GLY A 151 32.32 -5.02 22.92
CA GLY A 151 33.47 -5.86 23.22
C GLY A 151 33.49 -6.35 24.68
N PRO A 152 34.24 -7.43 24.99
CA PRO A 152 34.35 -8.02 26.32
C PRO A 152 34.85 -7.02 27.39
N ASP A 153 35.55 -5.97 26.97
CA ASP A 153 36.10 -4.91 27.85
C ASP A 153 35.16 -3.69 27.98
N GLY A 154 33.90 -3.80 27.53
CA GLY A 154 32.93 -2.70 27.54
C GLY A 154 33.18 -1.60 26.50
N ARG A 155 34.24 -1.71 25.69
CA ARG A 155 34.48 -0.81 24.55
C ARG A 155 33.61 -1.19 23.36
N HIS A 156 33.00 -0.17 22.78
CA HIS A 156 32.30 -0.19 21.51
C HIS A 156 33.36 -0.42 20.40
N ILE A 157 33.32 -1.57 19.71
CA ILE A 157 34.20 -1.88 18.56
C ILE A 157 33.40 -1.71 17.26
N ALA A 158 33.90 -0.85 16.37
CA ALA A 158 33.25 -0.61 15.09
C ALA A 158 33.47 -1.77 14.13
N LYS A 159 32.39 -2.42 13.68
CA LYS A 159 32.44 -3.53 12.73
C LYS A 159 31.71 -3.16 11.45
N MET A 160 32.39 -2.43 10.56
CA MET A 160 31.90 -2.23 9.20
C MET A 160 32.15 -3.50 8.38
N THR A 161 31.26 -4.49 8.43
CA THR A 161 31.39 -5.70 7.60
C THR A 161 31.16 -5.43 6.11
N LEU A 162 30.47 -4.33 5.78
CA LEU A 162 30.23 -3.90 4.41
C LEU A 162 30.49 -2.39 4.32
N GLY A 163 31.57 -2.01 3.63
CA GLY A 163 31.95 -0.61 3.41
C GLY A 163 30.85 0.19 2.69
N ARG A 164 30.92 1.52 2.73
CA ARG A 164 29.91 2.44 2.16
C ARG A 164 29.50 2.06 0.73
N THR A 165 30.48 1.68 -0.10
CA THR A 165 30.28 1.24 -1.48
C THR A 165 29.55 -0.10 -1.58
N GLY A 166 29.83 -1.03 -0.66
CA GLY A 166 29.17 -2.34 -0.60
C GLY A 166 27.69 -2.21 -0.22
N ARG A 167 27.35 -1.33 0.73
CA ARG A 167 25.94 -1.03 1.08
C ARG A 167 25.18 -0.47 -0.13
N ILE A 168 25.78 0.48 -0.85
CA ILE A 168 25.19 1.06 -2.06
C ILE A 168 25.04 -0.01 -3.16
N ALA A 169 26.06 -0.85 -3.37
CA ALA A 169 26.01 -1.93 -4.36
C ALA A 169 24.91 -2.95 -4.04
N THR A 170 24.74 -3.34 -2.78
CA THR A 170 23.67 -4.26 -2.37
C THR A 170 22.29 -3.63 -2.54
N LEU A 171 22.12 -2.33 -2.25
CA LEU A 171 20.86 -1.61 -2.48
C LEU A 171 20.53 -1.51 -3.98
N LEU A 172 21.53 -1.19 -4.81
CA LEU A 172 21.35 -1.11 -6.27
C LEU A 172 21.02 -2.48 -6.87
N ALA A 173 21.73 -3.53 -6.46
CA ALA A 173 21.45 -4.89 -6.90
C ALA A 173 20.04 -5.33 -6.50
N GLY A 174 19.62 -5.06 -5.26
CA GLY A 174 18.27 -5.34 -4.77
C GLY A 174 17.17 -4.54 -5.49
N ALA A 175 17.45 -3.31 -5.91
CA ALA A 175 16.51 -2.48 -6.65
C ALA A 175 16.34 -2.91 -8.12
N VAL A 176 17.39 -3.49 -8.73
CA VAL A 176 17.37 -3.94 -10.13
C VAL A 176 16.80 -5.36 -10.27
N LEU A 177 16.94 -6.20 -9.24
CA LEU A 177 16.51 -7.61 -9.24
C LEU A 177 15.03 -7.84 -9.64
N PRO A 178 14.04 -7.07 -9.14
CA PRO A 178 12.64 -7.27 -9.53
C PRO A 178 12.41 -6.95 -11.01
N LYS A 179 13.14 -5.97 -11.54
CA LYS A 179 13.04 -5.54 -12.94
C LYS A 179 13.59 -6.59 -13.89
N THR A 180 14.66 -7.29 -13.50
CA THR A 180 15.23 -8.38 -14.29
C THR A 180 14.38 -9.65 -14.25
N LEU A 181 13.65 -9.89 -13.16
CA LEU A 181 12.72 -11.01 -13.03
C LEU A 181 11.43 -10.84 -13.84
N GLN A 182 11.09 -9.62 -14.27
CA GLN A 182 9.94 -9.37 -15.16
C GLN A 182 10.25 -9.54 -16.65
N ILE A 183 11.51 -9.80 -17.02
CA ILE A 183 11.97 -9.93 -18.42
C ILE A 183 12.03 -11.40 -18.87
N VAL A 184 11.89 -12.35 -17.94
CA VAL A 184 11.83 -13.81 -18.18
C VAL A 184 10.40 -14.30 -18.05
#